data_AF-A0A7C3AT96-F1
#
_entry.id   AF-A0A7C3AT96-F1
#
_cell.length_a   1.000
_cell.length_b   1.000
_cell.length_c   1.000
_cell.angle_alpha   90.00
_cell.angle_beta   90.00
_cell.angle_gamma   90.00
#
_symmetry.space_group_name_H-M   'P 1'
#
loop_
_entity.id
_entity.type
_entity.pdbx_description
1 polymer ?
#
loop_
_entity_poly.entity_id
_entity_poly.type
_entity_poly.pdbx_seq_one_letter_code
_entity_poly.pdbx_strand_id
1 'polypeptide(L)' 'MIKIAIRFEDDMVMVFDNRGKRMPRYYGRYEDVKTSILNEAPHSTVFAYAFTDSRGMKKVPREEW' A
#
# COMPACT_ATOMS: atom_id res chain seq x y z
N MET A 1 0.50 12.13 5.31
CA MET A 1 0.34 11.98 3.85
C MET A 1 0.81 10.59 3.47
N ILE A 2 0.00 9.84 2.73
CA ILE A 2 0.37 8.51 2.24
C ILE A 2 1.51 8.66 1.23
N LYS A 3 2.61 7.91 1.42
CA LYS A 3 3.76 7.93 0.49
C LYS A 3 3.92 6.59 -0.23
N ILE A 4 3.78 5.48 0.49
CA ILE A 4 3.88 4.13 -0.07
C ILE A 4 2.75 3.29 0.51
N ALA A 5 1.99 2.61 -0.34
CA ALA A 5 1.02 1.60 0.04
C ALA A 5 1.44 0.25 -0.56
N ILE A 6 1.64 -0.75 0.30
CA ILE A 6 2.12 -2.08 -0.06
C ILE A 6 1.02 -3.09 0.27
N ARG A 7 0.59 -3.86 -0.72
CA ARG A 7 -0.27 -5.04 -0.54
C ARG A 7 0.59 -6.30 -0.63
N PHE A 8 0.43 -7.20 0.32
CA PHE A 8 1.15 -8.47 0.39
C PHE A 8 0.33 -9.59 -0.28
N GLU A 9 0.97 -10.73 -0.57
CA GLU A 9 0.31 -11.90 -1.17
C GLU A 9 -0.86 -12.46 -0.34
N ASP A 10 -0.86 -12.24 0.96
CA ASP A 10 -1.95 -12.61 1.88
C ASP A 10 -3.03 -11.52 2.01
N ASP A 11 -3.06 -10.55 1.09
CA ASP A 11 -3.92 -9.38 1.10
C ASP A 11 -3.76 -8.47 2.33
N MET A 12 -2.71 -8.64 3.13
CA MET A 12 -2.40 -7.64 4.14
C MET A 12 -1.87 -6.37 3.49
N VAL A 13 -2.14 -5.22 4.11
CA VAL A 13 -1.68 -3.92 3.63
C VAL A 13 -0.83 -3.25 4.69
N MET A 14 0.31 -2.69 4.26
CA MET A 14 1.10 -1.74 5.06
C MET A 14 1.28 -0.43 4.31
N VAL A 15 1.08 0.67 5.04
CA VAL A 15 1.21 2.02 4.49
C VAL A 15 2.26 2.81 5.26
N PHE A 16 3.06 3.57 4.52
CA PHE A 16 4.09 4.44 5.06
C PHE A 16 3.83 5.89 4.66
N ASP A 17 4.14 6.81 5.59
CA ASP A 17 4.12 8.24 5.33
C ASP A 17 5.39 8.73 4.62
N ASN A 18 5.46 10.03 4.34
CA ASN A 18 6.61 10.66 3.69
C ASN A 18 7.89 10.68 4.54
N ARG A 19 7.82 10.29 5.82
CA ARG A 19 8.96 10.14 6.73
C ARG A 19 9.37 8.68 6.88
N GLY A 20 8.76 7.77 6.12
CA GLY A 20 8.99 6.33 6.24
C GLY A 20 8.39 5.71 7.50
N LYS A 21 7.49 6.41 8.20
CA LYS A 21 6.80 5.85 9.37
C LYS A 21 5.57 5.07 8.94
N ARG A 22 5.37 3.90 9.56
CA ARG A 22 4.14 3.11 9.36
C ARG A 22 2.94 3.92 9.83
N MET A 23 1.84 3.81 9.09
CA MET A 23 0.56 4.43 9.40
C MET A 23 -0.43 3.36 9.89
N PRO A 24 -0.63 3.19 11.22
CA PRO A 24 -1.40 2.08 11.78
C PRO A 24 -2.87 2.05 11.31
N ARG A 25 -3.46 3.20 11.02
CA ARG A 25 -4.85 3.33 10.56
C ARG A 25 -5.17 2.60 9.24
N TYR A 26 -4.14 2.23 8.49
CA TYR A 26 -4.26 1.56 7.19
C TYR A 26 -3.71 0.13 7.21
N TYR A 27 -3.38 -0.38 8.40
CA TYR A 27 -2.95 -1.76 8.54
C TYR A 27 -4.17 -2.67 8.63
N GLY A 28 -4.27 -3.65 7.73
CA GLY A 28 -5.41 -4.57 7.69
C GLY A 28 -5.48 -5.35 6.39
N ARG A 29 -6.57 -6.09 6.19
CA ARG A 29 -6.87 -6.74 4.91
C ARG A 29 -7.19 -5.69 3.87
N TYR A 30 -6.78 -5.94 2.64
CA TYR A 30 -6.89 -5.03 1.53
C TYR A 30 -8.33 -4.52 1.31
N GLU A 31 -9.33 -5.40 1.34
CA GLU A 31 -10.73 -5.01 1.18
C GLU A 31 -11.23 -4.03 2.25
N ASP A 32 -10.70 -4.12 3.47
CA ASP A 32 -11.10 -3.25 4.58
C ASP A 32 -10.52 -1.84 4.47
N VAL A 33 -9.35 -1.70 3.84
CA VAL A 33 -8.58 -0.44 3.83
C VAL A 33 -8.39 0.18 2.44
N LYS A 34 -8.64 -0.56 1.35
CA LYS A 34 -8.41 -0.10 -0.03
C LYS A 34 -9.11 1.23 -0.30
N THR A 35 -10.40 1.32 0.00
CA THR A 35 -11.20 2.52 -0.32
C THR A 35 -10.68 3.75 0.42
N SER A 36 -10.35 3.62 1.71
CA SER A 36 -9.84 4.75 2.49
C SER A 36 -8.46 5.20 2.01
N ILE A 37 -7.57 4.25 1.71
CA ILE A 37 -6.24 4.54 1.16
C ILE A 37 -6.35 5.23 -0.19
N LEU A 38 -7.14 4.68 -1.13
CA LEU A 38 -7.31 5.29 -2.43
C LEU A 38 -7.86 6.71 -2.28
N ASN A 39 -8.92 6.93 -1.50
CA ASN A 39 -9.50 8.27 -1.33
C ASN A 39 -8.53 9.30 -0.74
N GLU A 40 -7.66 8.90 0.18
CA GLU A 40 -6.71 9.82 0.84
C GLU A 40 -5.32 9.87 0.18
N ALA A 41 -5.00 8.95 -0.74
CA ALA A 41 -3.68 8.84 -1.36
C ALA A 41 -3.47 9.94 -2.41
N PRO A 42 -2.46 10.81 -2.25
CA PRO A 42 -2.08 11.78 -3.27
C PRO A 42 -1.63 11.09 -4.58
N HIS A 43 -1.66 11.82 -5.70
CA HIS A 43 -1.15 11.36 -7.00
C HIS A 43 0.32 10.90 -6.97
N SER A 44 1.12 11.39 -6.02
CA SER A 44 2.52 11.01 -5.84
C SER A 44 2.74 9.75 -4.99
N THR A 45 1.66 9.09 -4.56
CA THR A 45 1.71 7.83 -3.80
C THR A 45 2.28 6.71 -4.66
N VAL A 46 3.19 5.93 -4.08
CA VAL A 46 3.68 4.71 -4.70
C VAL A 46 2.82 3.54 -4.23
N PHE A 47 2.23 2.84 -5.19
CA PHE A 47 1.50 1.61 -4.96
C PHE A 47 2.38 0.42 -5.36
N ALA A 48 2.43 -0.61 -4.51
CA ALA A 48 3.25 -1.78 -4.76
C ALA A 48 2.59 -3.07 -4.25
N TYR A 49 2.95 -4.18 -4.90
CA TYR A 49 2.72 -5.54 -4.44
C TYR A 49 4.03 -6.13 -3.93
N ALA A 50 3.98 -6.72 -2.74
CA ALA A 50 5.10 -7.43 -2.13
C ALA A 50 4.83 -8.93 -2.17
N PHE A 51 5.75 -9.66 -2.79
CA PHE A 51 5.74 -11.11 -2.86
C PHE A 51 6.68 -11.67 -1.79
N THR A 52 6.30 -12.79 -1.18
CA THR A 52 7.11 -13.44 -0.13
C THR A 52 8.30 -14.21 -0.70
N ASP A 53 8.33 -14.41 -2.01
CA ASP A 53 9.41 -15.07 -2.73
C ASP A 53 10.44 -14.09 -3.33
N SER A 54 11.30 -14.61 -4.21
CA SER A 54 12.38 -13.85 -4.85
C SER A 54 11.89 -12.74 -5.79
N ARG A 55 10.58 -12.62 -6.07
CA ARG A 55 10.01 -11.53 -6.88
C ARG A 55 10.04 -10.17 -6.17
N GLY A 56 10.20 -10.16 -4.84
CA GLY A 56 10.39 -8.92 -4.07
C GLY A 56 9.19 -7.98 -4.17
N MET A 57 9.43 -6.69 -4.47
CA MET A 57 8.37 -5.67 -4.59
C MET A 57 8.19 -5.23 -6.04
N LYS A 58 6.94 -5.23 -6.51
CA LYS A 58 6.53 -4.70 -7.82
C LYS A 58 5.71 -3.44 -7.65
N LYS A 59 6.18 -2.32 -8.19
CA LYS A 59 5.35 -1.10 -8.32
C LYS A 59 4.23 -1.33 -9.32
N VAL A 60 3.02 -0.90 -9.00
CA VAL A 60 1.83 -1.05 -9.84
C VAL A 60 1.12 0.29 -10.04
N PRO A 61 0.35 0.45 -11.13
CA PRO A 61 -0.59 1.56 -11.28
C PRO A 61 -1.61 1.58 -10.14
N ARG A 62 -2.14 2.77 -9.84
CA ARG A 62 -3.14 2.96 -8.78
C ARG A 62 -4.44 2.20 -9.07
N GLU A 63 -4.79 2.09 -10.35
CA GLU A 63 -5.99 1.47 -10.87
C GLU A 63 -5.94 -0.06 -10.74
N GLU A 64 -4.73 -0.62 -10.78
CA GLU A 64 -4.46 -2.05 -10.64
C GLU A 64 -4.15 -2.46 -9.20
N TRP A 65 -3.96 -1.49 -8.29
CA TRP A 65 -3.57 -1.73 -6.91
C TRP A 65 -4.74 -2.17 -6.04
#